data_AF-A0A2V7GUL2-F1
#
_entry.id   AF-A0A2V7GUL2-F1
#
_cell.length_a   1.000
_cell.length_b   1.000
_cell.length_c   1.000
_cell.angle_alpha   90.00
_cell.angle_beta   90.00
_cell.angle_gamma   90.00
#
_symmetry.space_group_name_H-M   'P 1'
#
loop_
_entity.id
_entity.type
_entity.pdbx_description
1 polymer ?
#
loop_
_entity_poly.entity_id
_entity_poly.type
_entity_poly.pdbx_seq_one_letter_code
_entity_poly.pdbx_strand_id
1 'polypeptide(L)'
;MTSRLLTATALLLAACGGDRGRSPICGIALVTAPTLIHEQLKNARAIITDVPRGLPESLPGRLAAAGDSGIGKVKVSFAEGRKSALALGWEGALFPRHKDAFALLVVDDTSNRVEGVLLYDVPGPDSVVYPLLGHVSTSELSLPLYGVTVDWAGMSNPRCPLLAFPTAKQPS
;
A
#
# COMPACT_ATOMS: atom_id res chain seq x y z
N MET A 1 30.97 -53.98 -14.68
CA MET A 1 30.22 -53.74 -13.42
C MET A 1 30.23 -52.25 -13.15
N THR A 2 29.31 -51.51 -13.77
CA THR A 2 29.23 -50.05 -13.66
C THR A 2 27.78 -49.64 -13.78
N SER A 3 27.41 -48.55 -13.08
CA SER A 3 26.15 -47.82 -13.20
C SER A 3 25.00 -48.24 -12.26
N ARG A 4 25.05 -47.75 -11.00
CA ARG A 4 23.89 -47.59 -10.11
C ARG A 4 24.01 -46.39 -9.14
N LEU A 5 24.63 -45.28 -9.57
CA LEU A 5 24.89 -44.13 -8.67
C LEU A 5 24.46 -42.76 -9.24
N LEU A 6 23.63 -42.72 -10.28
CA LEU A 6 23.26 -41.47 -10.95
C LEU A 6 21.78 -41.05 -10.81
N THR A 7 20.98 -41.78 -10.04
CA THR A 7 19.51 -41.57 -9.96
C THR A 7 19.01 -40.97 -8.64
N ALA A 8 19.85 -40.22 -7.92
CA ALA A 8 19.42 -39.54 -6.68
C ALA A 8 19.42 -38.00 -6.75
N THR A 9 20.02 -37.38 -7.77
CA THR A 9 20.23 -35.92 -7.79
C THR A 9 19.12 -35.13 -8.53
N ALA A 10 18.14 -35.81 -9.15
CA ALA A 10 17.15 -35.16 -10.01
C ALA A 10 15.87 -34.67 -9.30
N LEU A 11 15.66 -34.97 -8.01
CA LEU A 11 14.42 -34.61 -7.30
C LEU A 11 14.42 -33.25 -6.56
N LEU A 12 15.52 -32.50 -6.58
CA LEU A 12 15.62 -31.22 -5.85
C LEU A 12 15.16 -29.99 -6.65
N LEU A 13 14.74 -30.14 -7.91
CA LEU A 13 14.38 -29.01 -8.79
C LEU A 13 12.86 -28.77 -8.96
N ALA A 14 12.01 -29.58 -8.34
CA ALA A 14 10.55 -29.47 -8.50
C ALA A 14 9.85 -28.56 -7.46
N ALA A 15 10.60 -27.81 -6.64
CA ALA A 15 10.00 -26.95 -5.60
C ALA A 15 9.90 -25.45 -5.95
N CYS A 16 10.39 -25.02 -7.12
CA CYS A 16 10.38 -23.61 -7.54
C CYS A 16 9.11 -23.18 -8.32
N GLY A 17 7.99 -23.86 -8.08
CA GLY A 17 6.69 -23.56 -8.69
C GLY A 17 5.64 -23.05 -7.68
N GLY A 18 6.06 -22.54 -6.53
CA GLY A 18 5.16 -22.00 -5.53
C GLY A 18 4.52 -20.68 -5.97
N ASP A 19 3.21 -20.56 -5.73
CA ASP A 19 2.42 -19.34 -5.85
C ASP A 19 3.18 -18.16 -5.22
N ARG A 20 3.69 -17.26 -6.05
CA ARG A 20 4.74 -16.28 -5.66
C ARG A 20 4.25 -15.27 -4.62
N GLY A 21 2.93 -15.12 -4.47
CA GLY A 21 2.31 -14.35 -3.39
C GLY A 21 2.42 -15.01 -2.00
N ARG A 22 2.66 -16.32 -1.92
CA ARG A 22 2.71 -17.09 -0.67
C ARG A 22 4.14 -17.38 -0.17
N SER A 23 5.11 -16.58 -0.59
CA SER A 23 6.48 -16.64 -0.07
C SER A 23 6.56 -16.01 1.32
N PRO A 24 7.25 -16.63 2.30
CA PRO A 24 7.52 -16.00 3.60
C PRO A 24 8.18 -14.62 3.47
N ILE A 25 9.01 -14.42 2.43
CA ILE A 25 9.70 -13.15 2.17
C ILE A 25 8.68 -12.06 1.78
N CYS A 26 7.69 -12.39 0.95
CA CYS A 26 6.63 -11.44 0.62
C CYS A 26 5.78 -11.11 1.85
N GLY A 27 5.46 -12.10 2.68
CA GLY A 27 4.73 -11.87 3.94
C GLY A 27 5.43 -10.87 4.85
N ILE A 28 6.75 -11.02 5.05
CA ILE A 28 7.54 -10.07 5.86
C ILE A 28 7.56 -8.69 5.20
N ALA A 29 7.85 -8.61 3.90
CA ALA A 29 7.91 -7.34 3.17
C ALA A 29 6.60 -6.54 3.28
N LEU A 30 5.45 -7.23 3.17
CA LEU A 30 4.12 -6.63 3.26
C LEU A 30 3.78 -6.07 4.65
N VAL A 31 4.49 -6.49 5.70
CA VAL A 31 4.32 -5.95 7.06
C VAL A 31 5.36 -4.86 7.33
N THR A 32 6.63 -5.11 6.99
CA THR A 32 7.72 -4.19 7.28
C THR A 32 7.58 -2.86 6.53
N ALA A 33 7.22 -2.89 5.25
CA ALA A 33 7.16 -1.68 4.45
C ALA A 33 6.10 -0.68 4.95
N PRO A 34 4.84 -1.07 5.25
CA PRO A 34 3.89 -0.16 5.89
C PRO A 34 4.37 0.40 7.22
N THR A 35 5.08 -0.37 8.05
CA THR A 35 5.64 0.13 9.31
C THR A 35 6.70 1.19 9.05
N LEU A 36 7.62 0.96 8.12
CA LEU A 36 8.66 1.95 7.76
C LEU A 36 8.07 3.22 7.16
N ILE A 37 7.02 3.10 6.35
CA ILE A 37 6.30 4.26 5.80
C ILE A 37 5.56 5.03 6.90
N HIS A 38 4.94 4.35 7.86
CA HIS A 38 4.31 5.00 9.02
C HIS A 38 5.35 5.77 9.84
N GLU A 39 6.54 5.19 10.07
CA GLU A 39 7.63 5.87 10.79
C GLU A 39 8.08 7.18 10.11
N GLN A 40 7.85 7.36 8.80
CA GLN A 40 8.15 8.62 8.12
C GLN A 40 7.32 9.80 8.62
N LEU A 41 6.19 9.57 9.30
CA LEU A 41 5.46 10.65 9.96
C LEU A 41 6.30 11.35 11.04
N LYS A 42 7.30 10.67 11.62
CA LYS A 42 8.23 11.28 12.59
C LYS A 42 9.30 12.14 11.92
N ASN A 43 9.44 12.07 10.59
CA ASN A 43 10.37 12.89 9.82
C ASN A 43 9.64 14.09 9.21
N ALA A 44 9.82 15.28 9.80
CA ALA A 44 9.16 16.50 9.36
C ALA A 44 9.40 16.85 7.87
N ARG A 45 10.54 16.43 7.29
CA ARG A 45 10.85 16.69 5.87
C ARG A 45 10.10 15.77 4.92
N ALA A 46 9.62 14.63 5.41
CA ALA A 46 8.86 13.68 4.62
C ALA A 46 7.38 14.07 4.53
N ILE A 47 6.90 15.01 5.35
CA ILE A 47 5.49 15.38 5.39
C ILE A 47 5.11 16.20 4.18
N ILE A 48 4.01 15.81 3.53
CA ILE A 48 3.43 16.53 2.40
C ILE A 48 2.39 17.51 2.93
N THR A 49 2.55 18.79 2.57
CA THR A 49 1.64 19.88 2.98
C THR A 49 0.57 20.19 1.95
N ASP A 50 0.84 19.92 0.67
CA ASP A 50 -0.03 20.27 -0.45
C ASP A 50 -0.38 19.03 -1.28
N VAL A 51 -1.61 18.99 -1.80
CA VAL A 51 -2.07 17.89 -2.64
C VAL A 51 -1.22 17.81 -3.93
N PRO A 52 -0.60 16.65 -4.23
CA PRO A 52 0.17 16.47 -5.46
C PRO A 52 -0.68 16.72 -6.71
N ARG A 53 -0.09 17.33 -7.73
CA ARG A 53 -0.76 17.61 -9.01
C ARG A 53 -0.72 16.40 -9.93
N GLY A 54 -1.69 16.33 -10.86
CA GLY A 54 -1.68 15.30 -11.91
C GLY A 54 -1.96 13.89 -11.39
N LEU A 55 -2.72 13.78 -10.30
CA LEU A 55 -3.16 12.48 -9.79
C LEU A 55 -3.99 11.74 -10.86
N PRO A 56 -3.78 10.43 -11.04
CA PRO A 56 -4.63 9.61 -11.89
C PRO A 56 -6.04 9.51 -11.30
N GLU A 57 -7.03 9.10 -12.12
CA GLU A 57 -8.42 8.89 -11.67
C GLU A 57 -8.55 7.80 -10.59
N SER A 58 -7.58 6.89 -10.52
CA SER A 58 -7.52 5.90 -9.46
C SER A 58 -6.09 5.53 -9.10
N LEU A 59 -5.90 5.17 -7.83
CA LEU A 59 -4.64 4.76 -7.24
C LEU A 59 -4.78 3.34 -6.66
N PRO A 60 -3.71 2.55 -6.62
CA PRO A 60 -3.70 1.35 -5.81
C PRO A 60 -3.73 1.74 -4.32
N GLY A 61 -4.30 0.87 -3.50
CA GLY A 61 -4.25 1.07 -2.06
C GLY A 61 -4.16 -0.23 -1.28
N ARG A 62 -3.76 -0.13 -0.01
CA ARG A 62 -3.67 -1.29 0.87
C ARG A 62 -4.00 -0.95 2.33
N LEU A 63 -4.73 -1.84 2.99
CA LEU A 63 -4.81 -1.90 4.46
C LEU A 63 -3.56 -2.60 5.03
N ALA A 64 -2.74 -1.86 5.77
CA ALA A 64 -1.38 -2.25 6.16
C ALA A 64 -1.27 -3.62 6.87
N ALA A 65 -2.19 -3.94 7.79
CA ALA A 65 -2.13 -5.14 8.60
C ALA A 65 -2.88 -6.36 8.02
N ALA A 66 -3.39 -6.25 6.77
CA ALA A 66 -4.32 -7.25 6.21
C ALA A 66 -3.70 -8.19 5.16
N GLY A 67 -2.37 -8.16 4.97
CA GLY A 67 -1.69 -8.95 3.95
C GLY A 67 -2.31 -8.76 2.57
N ASP A 68 -2.43 -9.82 1.77
CA ASP A 68 -3.01 -9.76 0.42
C ASP A 68 -4.50 -9.40 0.39
N SER A 69 -5.25 -9.72 1.45
CA SER A 69 -6.67 -9.35 1.55
C SER A 69 -6.89 -7.85 1.75
N GLY A 70 -5.82 -7.11 2.09
CA GLY A 70 -5.85 -5.67 2.27
C GLY A 70 -5.76 -4.86 0.98
N ILE A 71 -5.52 -5.47 -0.18
CA ILE A 71 -5.37 -4.75 -1.44
C ILE A 71 -6.72 -4.19 -1.90
N GLY A 72 -6.70 -2.95 -2.39
CA GLY A 72 -7.86 -2.28 -2.95
C GLY A 72 -7.47 -1.26 -3.99
N LYS A 73 -8.49 -0.59 -4.52
CA LYS A 73 -8.35 0.56 -5.41
C LYS A 73 -8.93 1.78 -4.71
N VAL A 74 -8.36 2.94 -4.98
CA VAL A 74 -8.83 4.22 -4.47
C VAL A 74 -9.24 5.10 -5.64
N LYS A 75 -10.52 5.47 -5.72
CA LYS A 75 -10.99 6.46 -6.68
C LYS A 75 -10.57 7.85 -6.22
N VAL A 76 -9.93 8.59 -7.11
CA VAL A 76 -9.47 9.95 -6.83
C VAL A 76 -10.52 10.94 -7.26
N SER A 77 -10.94 11.79 -6.33
CA SER A 77 -11.73 12.96 -6.60
C SER A 77 -11.31 14.10 -5.67
N PHE A 78 -11.86 15.28 -5.89
CA PHE A 78 -11.60 16.45 -5.07
C PHE A 78 -12.87 16.82 -4.31
N ALA A 79 -12.70 17.33 -3.10
CA ALA A 79 -13.81 17.83 -2.31
C ALA A 79 -14.54 18.95 -3.06
N GLU A 80 -15.87 18.96 -2.94
CA GLU A 80 -16.71 19.92 -3.64
C GLU A 80 -16.25 21.37 -3.36
N GLY A 81 -16.03 22.14 -4.42
CA GLY A 81 -15.54 23.51 -4.34
C GLY A 81 -14.06 23.69 -3.94
N ARG A 82 -13.29 22.61 -3.68
CA ARG A 82 -11.89 22.70 -3.24
C ARG A 82 -10.96 21.74 -3.99
N LYS A 83 -10.30 22.23 -5.04
CA LYS A 83 -9.26 21.47 -5.78
C LYS A 83 -8.00 21.14 -4.97
N SER A 84 -7.85 21.72 -3.78
CA SER A 84 -6.72 21.49 -2.87
C SER A 84 -7.02 20.47 -1.76
N ALA A 85 -8.20 19.83 -1.78
CA ALA A 85 -8.56 18.82 -0.80
C ALA A 85 -9.07 17.55 -1.51
N LEU A 86 -8.50 16.40 -1.16
CA LEU A 86 -8.86 15.12 -1.76
C LEU A 86 -10.10 14.52 -1.10
N ALA A 87 -10.97 13.94 -1.92
CA ALA A 87 -12.09 13.11 -1.52
C ALA A 87 -11.92 11.74 -2.19
N LEU A 88 -11.23 10.83 -1.50
CA LEU A 88 -10.86 9.54 -2.05
C LEU A 88 -11.90 8.48 -1.69
N GLY A 89 -12.35 7.69 -2.67
CA GLY A 89 -13.29 6.59 -2.47
C GLY A 89 -12.57 5.24 -2.40
N TRP A 90 -12.73 4.48 -1.32
CA TRP A 90 -12.13 3.15 -1.19
C TRP A 90 -12.97 2.07 -1.89
N GLU A 91 -12.31 1.28 -2.73
CA GLU A 91 -12.85 0.10 -3.43
C GLU A 91 -11.98 -1.12 -3.13
N GLY A 92 -12.08 -1.64 -1.91
CA GLY A 92 -11.41 -2.86 -1.48
C GLY A 92 -12.27 -3.65 -0.50
N ALA A 93 -11.93 -4.92 -0.27
CA ALA A 93 -12.74 -5.83 0.54
C ALA A 93 -12.72 -5.51 2.04
N LEU A 94 -11.62 -4.91 2.51
CA LEU A 94 -11.41 -4.56 3.92
C LEU A 94 -11.19 -3.06 4.05
N PHE A 95 -11.74 -2.47 5.11
CA PHE A 95 -11.55 -1.09 5.50
C PHE A 95 -11.31 -1.02 7.02
N PRO A 96 -10.55 -0.04 7.54
CA PRO A 96 -10.40 0.16 8.98
C PRO A 96 -11.75 0.22 9.68
N ARG A 97 -11.81 -0.34 10.90
CA ARG A 97 -13.03 -0.38 11.71
C ARG A 97 -13.07 0.75 12.73
N HIS A 98 -11.90 1.27 13.10
CA HIS A 98 -11.79 2.34 14.08
C HIS A 98 -12.00 3.71 13.42
N LYS A 99 -12.77 4.59 14.07
CA LYS A 99 -13.08 5.92 13.53
C LYS A 99 -11.91 6.90 13.56
N ASP A 100 -10.92 6.61 14.39
CA ASP A 100 -9.66 7.35 14.55
C ASP A 100 -8.53 6.75 13.69
N ALA A 101 -8.82 5.71 12.90
CA ALA A 101 -7.94 5.24 11.85
C ALA A 101 -7.62 6.33 10.83
N PHE A 102 -6.55 6.14 10.06
CA PHE A 102 -6.10 7.13 9.09
C PHE A 102 -5.53 6.50 7.82
N ALA A 103 -5.31 7.33 6.82
CA ALA A 103 -4.67 6.96 5.57
C ALA A 103 -3.45 7.84 5.26
N LEU A 104 -2.49 7.27 4.55
CA LEU A 104 -1.31 7.95 4.01
C LEU A 104 -1.31 7.88 2.49
N LEU A 105 -1.21 9.05 1.85
CA LEU A 105 -0.81 9.18 0.46
C LEU A 105 0.71 9.03 0.39
N VAL A 106 1.18 8.03 -0.34
CA VAL A 106 2.62 7.73 -0.48
C VAL A 106 3.11 8.30 -1.80
N VAL A 107 4.16 9.11 -1.72
CA VAL A 107 4.81 9.73 -2.88
C VAL A 107 6.27 9.31 -2.92
N ASP A 108 6.74 8.88 -4.08
CA ASP A 108 8.16 8.63 -4.30
C ASP A 108 8.94 9.96 -4.32
N ASP A 109 9.92 10.10 -3.43
CA ASP A 109 10.73 11.32 -3.31
C ASP A 109 11.63 11.57 -4.53
N THR A 110 11.96 10.50 -5.26
CA THR A 110 12.88 10.54 -6.39
C THR A 110 12.17 10.98 -7.67
N SER A 111 11.00 10.40 -7.96
CA SER A 111 10.22 10.72 -9.16
C SER A 111 9.09 11.73 -8.94
N ASN A 112 8.79 12.09 -7.68
CA ASN A 112 7.61 12.87 -7.29
C ASN A 112 6.29 12.25 -7.78
N ARG A 113 6.24 10.94 -7.96
CA ARG A 113 5.04 10.21 -8.36
C ARG A 113 4.28 9.72 -7.14
N VAL A 114 2.96 9.78 -7.23
CA VAL A 114 2.09 9.18 -6.22
C VAL A 114 1.99 7.70 -6.47
N GLU A 115 2.48 6.92 -5.50
CA GLU A 115 2.54 5.45 -5.58
C GLU A 115 1.21 4.81 -5.15
N GLY A 116 0.51 5.45 -4.21
CA GLY A 116 -0.86 5.09 -3.85
C GLY A 116 -1.18 5.40 -2.38
N VAL A 117 -2.10 4.64 -1.80
CA VAL A 117 -2.65 4.93 -0.47
C VAL A 117 -2.51 3.75 0.49
N LEU A 118 -1.99 4.00 1.69
CA LEU A 118 -1.97 3.02 2.78
C LEU A 118 -2.96 3.40 3.85
N LEU A 119 -3.76 2.43 4.31
CA LEU A 119 -4.72 2.58 5.39
C LEU A 119 -4.17 1.90 6.63
N TYR A 120 -4.31 2.56 7.78
CA TYR A 120 -3.84 2.08 9.08
C TYR A 120 -5.02 2.01 10.04
N ASP A 121 -5.32 0.81 10.53
CA ASP A 121 -6.41 0.56 11.49
C ASP A 121 -5.92 0.76 12.94
N VAL A 122 -5.29 1.91 13.18
CA VAL A 122 -4.79 2.40 14.48
C VAL A 122 -4.99 3.91 14.56
N PRO A 123 -5.02 4.51 15.77
CA PRO A 123 -5.22 5.95 15.90
C PRO A 123 -4.20 6.77 15.09
N GLY A 124 -4.70 7.73 14.33
CA GLY A 124 -3.89 8.62 13.50
C GLY A 124 -3.23 9.78 14.24
N PRO A 125 -2.34 10.51 13.55
CA PRO A 125 -1.71 11.69 14.10
C PRO A 125 -2.72 12.84 14.29
N ASP A 126 -2.39 13.80 15.18
CA ASP A 126 -3.22 14.98 15.40
C ASP A 126 -3.25 15.87 14.14
N SER A 127 -4.46 16.11 13.60
CA SER A 127 -4.68 16.93 12.41
C SER A 127 -4.40 18.42 12.62
N VAL A 128 -4.26 18.87 13.87
CA VAL A 128 -3.78 20.23 14.18
C VAL A 128 -2.30 20.39 13.82
N VAL A 129 -1.51 19.32 13.95
CA VAL A 129 -0.06 19.33 13.70
C VAL A 129 0.27 18.84 12.29
N TYR A 130 -0.46 17.84 11.79
CA TYR A 130 -0.19 17.22 10.51
C TYR A 130 -1.13 17.77 9.43
N PRO A 131 -0.61 18.28 8.29
CA PRO A 131 -1.42 18.81 7.21
C PRO A 131 -2.39 17.76 6.65
N LEU A 132 -3.68 18.09 6.70
CA LEU A 132 -4.73 17.23 6.14
C LEU A 132 -4.83 17.45 4.63
N LEU A 133 -4.54 16.41 3.85
CA LEU A 133 -4.67 16.44 2.38
C LEU A 133 -6.10 16.15 1.92
N GLY A 134 -6.91 15.51 2.76
CA GLY A 134 -8.27 15.13 2.41
C GLY A 134 -8.77 13.96 3.26
N HIS A 135 -9.59 13.12 2.65
CA HIS A 135 -10.13 11.93 3.30
C HIS A 135 -10.16 10.73 2.36
N VAL A 136 -10.16 9.53 2.94
CA VAL A 136 -10.49 8.27 2.27
C VAL A 136 -11.76 7.73 2.89
N SER A 137 -12.79 7.47 2.08
CA SER A 137 -14.12 7.11 2.58
C SER A 137 -14.72 5.89 1.90
N THR A 138 -15.54 5.19 2.67
CA THR A 138 -16.61 4.29 2.19
C THR A 138 -17.97 4.98 2.39
N SER A 139 -19.07 4.26 2.19
CA SER A 139 -20.41 4.75 2.56
C SER A 139 -20.63 4.88 4.07
N GLU A 140 -19.81 4.23 4.89
CA GLU A 140 -20.01 4.10 6.33
C GLU A 140 -19.04 4.95 7.15
N LEU A 141 -17.79 5.06 6.69
CA LEU A 141 -16.70 5.68 7.44
C LEU A 141 -15.81 6.52 6.53
N SER A 142 -15.31 7.63 7.07
CA SER A 142 -14.36 8.54 6.44
C SER A 142 -13.14 8.71 7.32
N LEU A 143 -11.95 8.49 6.75
CA LEU A 143 -10.66 8.55 7.45
C LEU A 143 -9.87 9.78 6.97
N PRO A 144 -9.18 10.51 7.86
CA PRO A 144 -8.27 11.57 7.46
C PRO A 144 -7.14 11.01 6.59
N LEU A 145 -6.80 11.76 5.54
CA LEU A 145 -5.69 11.47 4.64
C LEU A 145 -4.55 12.48 4.87
N TYR A 146 -3.39 11.96 5.23
CA TYR A 146 -2.13 12.71 5.28
C TYR A 146 -1.22 12.26 4.13
N GLY A 147 -0.08 12.91 3.94
CA GLY A 147 0.87 12.50 2.90
C GLY A 147 2.30 12.42 3.41
N VAL A 148 3.03 11.46 2.86
CA VAL A 148 4.46 11.27 3.13
C VAL A 148 5.23 10.99 1.84
N THR A 149 6.45 11.51 1.77
CA THR A 149 7.43 11.16 0.74
C THR A 149 8.34 10.03 1.24
N VAL A 150 8.67 9.08 0.38
CA VAL A 150 9.54 7.95 0.68
C VAL A 150 10.45 7.63 -0.51
N ASP A 151 11.62 7.03 -0.27
CA ASP A 151 12.36 6.33 -1.32
C ASP A 151 11.60 5.04 -1.67
N TRP A 152 10.81 5.07 -2.74
CA TRP A 152 9.92 3.96 -3.06
C TRP A 152 10.66 2.67 -3.40
N ALA A 153 11.86 2.77 -4.00
CA ALA A 153 12.68 1.61 -4.35
C ALA A 153 13.14 0.85 -3.10
N GLY A 154 13.32 1.56 -1.98
CA GLY A 154 13.60 0.96 -0.66
C GLY A 154 12.37 0.36 0.03
N MET A 155 11.15 0.79 -0.34
CA MET A 155 9.91 0.37 0.32
C MET A 155 9.20 -0.78 -0.38
N SER A 156 9.28 -0.88 -1.71
CA SER A 156 8.52 -1.85 -2.50
C SER A 156 9.44 -2.76 -3.31
N ASN A 157 9.24 -4.07 -3.18
CA ASN A 157 9.97 -5.05 -3.97
C ASN A 157 9.15 -5.42 -5.22
N PRO A 158 9.71 -5.37 -6.44
CA PRO A 158 8.98 -5.77 -7.66
C PRO A 158 8.41 -7.20 -7.63
N ARG A 159 9.01 -8.10 -6.83
CA ARG A 159 8.52 -9.47 -6.65
C ARG A 159 7.37 -9.57 -5.64
N CYS A 160 7.27 -8.61 -4.73
CA CYS A 160 6.28 -8.54 -3.67
C CYS A 160 5.80 -7.08 -3.58
N PRO A 161 5.05 -6.58 -4.58
CA PRO A 161 4.73 -5.17 -4.66
C PRO A 161 3.85 -4.77 -3.48
N LEU A 162 4.27 -3.72 -2.76
CA LEU A 162 3.49 -3.23 -1.64
C LEU A 162 2.13 -2.72 -2.11
N LEU A 163 2.11 -1.93 -3.17
CA LEU A 163 0.89 -1.43 -3.78
C LEU A 163 0.71 -2.07 -5.14
N ALA A 164 -0.48 -2.59 -5.40
CA ALA A 164 -0.88 -3.15 -6.67
C ALA A 164 -2.38 -2.97 -6.83
N PHE A 165 -2.88 -2.87 -8.05
CA PHE A 165 -4.31 -2.98 -8.28
C PHE A 165 -4.75 -4.44 -8.04
N PRO A 166 -5.94 -4.68 -7.46
CA PRO A 166 -6.49 -6.01 -7.38
C PRO A 166 -6.54 -6.64 -8.78
N THR A 167 -5.85 -7.76 -8.98
CA THR A 167 -6.03 -8.55 -10.20
C THR A 167 -7.39 -9.21 -10.09
N ALA A 168 -8.23 -9.05 -11.12
CA ALA A 168 -9.50 -9.76 -11.17
C ALA A 168 -9.22 -11.26 -10.99
N LYS A 169 -9.90 -11.89 -10.02
CA LYS A 169 -9.82 -13.34 -9.82
C LYS A 169 -10.29 -13.98 -11.13
N GLN A 170 -9.38 -14.55 -11.91
CA GLN A 170 -9.74 -15.27 -13.12
C GLN A 170 -10.55 -16.49 -12.68
N PRO A 171 -11.81 -16.65 -13.12
CA PRO A 171 -12.58 -17.85 -12.78
C PRO A 171 -11.87 -19.06 -13.38
N SER A 172 -11.57 -20.04 -12.52
CA SER A 172 -11.15 -21.39 -12.89
C SER A 172 -12.30 -22.17 -13.51
#